data_AF-A0A970DP92-F1
#
_entry.id   AF-A0A970DP92-F1
#
_cell.length_a   1.000
_cell.length_b   1.000
_cell.length_c   1.000
_cell.angle_alpha   90.00
_cell.angle_beta   90.00
_cell.angle_gamma   90.00
#
_symmetry.space_group_name_H-M   'P 1'
#
loop_
_entity.id
_entity.type
_entity.pdbx_description
1 polymer ?
#
loop_
_entity_poly.entity_id
_entity_poly.type
_entity_poly.pdbx_seq_one_letter_code
_entity_poly.pdbx_strand_id
1 'polypeptide(L)'
;MGKYIKVDHYGLEDAAGKIEGYMSTYNSLLGQLGINVEDLGTGWEGLDFQTFKQVYNGEEGVKNAGQNLSKELLKQAQFLRYCAGLYKQAQADAVNRAMSLIGQ
;
A
#
# COMPACT_ATOMS: atom_id res chain seq x y z
N MET A 1 -15.79 30.52 19.08
CA MET A 1 -14.45 29.97 18.75
C MET A 1 -14.63 28.61 18.09
N GLY A 2 -14.49 28.53 16.76
CA GLY A 2 -14.66 27.28 16.03
C GLY A 2 -13.51 26.31 16.32
N LYS A 3 -13.84 25.05 16.66
CA LYS A 3 -12.84 23.99 16.81
C LYS A 3 -12.23 23.71 15.44
N TYR A 4 -11.01 24.18 15.21
CA TYR A 4 -10.23 23.78 14.03
C TYR A 4 -9.88 22.30 14.18
N ILE A 5 -10.42 21.46 13.30
CA ILE A 5 -9.94 20.08 13.15
C ILE A 5 -8.58 20.18 12.46
N LYS A 6 -7.51 20.27 13.26
CA LYS A 6 -6.13 20.25 12.79
C LYS A 6 -5.71 18.79 12.59
N VAL A 7 -6.18 18.19 11.50
CA VAL A 7 -5.61 16.93 11.01
C VAL A 7 -4.49 17.27 10.05
N ASP A 8 -3.32 16.66 10.30
CA ASP A 8 -2.17 16.76 9.43
C ASP A 8 -2.37 15.87 8.20
N HIS A 9 -2.98 16.44 7.16
CA HIS A 9 -3.20 15.75 5.90
C HIS A 9 -1.87 15.41 5.20
N TYR A 10 -0.79 16.16 5.47
CA TYR A 10 0.54 15.84 4.92
C TYR A 10 1.09 14.56 5.54
N GLY A 11 0.88 14.35 6.84
CA GLY A 11 1.25 13.09 7.50
C GLY A 11 0.56 11.86 6.90
N LEU A 12 -0.70 12.01 6.48
CA LEU A 12 -1.45 10.94 5.80
C LEU A 12 -0.92 10.68 4.38
N GLU A 13 -0.61 11.74 3.62
CA GLU A 13 -0.02 11.62 2.28
C GLU A 13 1.39 11.00 2.32
N ASP A 14 2.22 11.42 3.28
CA ASP A 14 3.56 10.87 3.50
C ASP A 14 3.52 9.38 3.89
N ALA A 15 2.63 9.01 4.83
CA ALA A 15 2.44 7.62 5.21
C ALA A 15 2.00 6.75 4.03
N ALA A 16 1.05 7.23 3.22
CA ALA A 16 0.62 6.55 2.00
C ALA A 16 1.79 6.37 1.01
N GLY A 17 2.58 7.43 0.78
CA GLY A 17 3.75 7.39 -0.09
C GLY A 17 4.81 6.40 0.39
N LYS A 18 5.06 6.32 1.70
CA LYS A 18 5.96 5.31 2.29
C LYS A 18 5.47 3.89 2.05
N ILE A 19 4.18 3.63 2.26
CA ILE A 19 3.59 2.30 2.00
C ILE A 19 3.77 1.93 0.53
N GLU A 20 3.44 2.83 -0.40
CA GLU A 20 3.61 2.60 -1.84
C GLU A 20 5.07 2.31 -2.22
N GLY A 21 6.01 3.09 -1.67
CA GLY A 21 7.44 2.88 -1.88
C GLY A 21 7.94 1.52 -1.38
N TYR A 22 7.54 1.15 -0.16
CA TYR A 22 7.87 -0.18 0.39
C TYR A 22 7.24 -1.30 -0.44
N MET A 23 5.98 -1.16 -0.85
CA MET A 23 5.28 -2.19 -1.64
C MET A 23 5.84 -2.32 -3.06
N SER A 24 6.32 -1.24 -3.66
CA SER A 24 7.04 -1.29 -4.94
C SER A 24 8.29 -2.16 -4.83
N THR A 25 9.12 -1.91 -3.82
CA THR A 25 10.33 -2.70 -3.55
C THR A 25 9.99 -4.15 -3.24
N TYR A 26 9.00 -4.37 -2.38
CA TYR A 26 8.54 -5.70 -1.99
C TYR A 26 8.06 -6.52 -3.19
N ASN A 27 7.25 -5.94 -4.08
CA ASN A 27 6.76 -6.61 -5.29
C ASN A 27 7.90 -6.98 -6.24
N SER A 28 8.93 -6.13 -6.35
CA SER A 28 10.12 -6.44 -7.14
C SER A 28 10.87 -7.66 -6.58
N LEU A 29 11.05 -7.71 -5.26
CA LEU A 29 11.71 -8.84 -4.60
C LEU A 29 10.89 -10.13 -4.70
N LEU A 30 9.56 -10.04 -4.56
CA LEU A 30 8.66 -11.18 -4.73
C LEU A 30 8.69 -11.71 -6.17
N GLY A 31 8.77 -10.81 -7.16
CA GLY A 31 8.97 -11.18 -8.56
C GLY A 31 10.30 -11.90 -8.79
N GLN A 32 11.40 -11.38 -8.22
CA GLN A 32 12.71 -12.01 -8.30
C GLN A 32 12.73 -13.38 -7.63
N LEU A 33 12.06 -13.53 -6.48
CA LEU A 33 11.91 -14.84 -5.82
C LEU A 33 11.22 -15.84 -6.75
N GLY A 34 10.17 -15.42 -7.46
CA GLY A 34 9.51 -16.27 -8.46
C GLY A 34 10.44 -16.74 -9.57
N ILE A 35 11.27 -15.85 -10.11
CA ILE A 35 12.28 -16.19 -11.11
C ILE A 35 13.27 -17.21 -10.53
N ASN A 36 13.81 -16.94 -9.34
CA ASN A 36 14.77 -17.82 -8.68
C ASN A 36 14.20 -19.23 -8.41
N VAL A 37 12.90 -19.34 -8.09
CA VAL A 37 12.22 -20.63 -7.90
C VAL A 37 12.12 -21.42 -9.21
N GLU A 38 11.86 -20.74 -10.33
CA GLU A 38 11.84 -21.39 -11.64
C GLU A 38 13.25 -21.82 -12.06
N ASP A 39 14.27 -20.98 -11.85
CA ASP A 39 15.67 -21.30 -12.14
C ASP A 39 16.17 -22.48 -11.29
N LEU A 40 15.74 -22.58 -10.03
CA LEU A 40 16.05 -23.72 -9.17
C LEU A 40 15.60 -25.05 -9.80
N GLY A 41 14.47 -25.02 -10.51
CA GLY A 41 13.90 -26.18 -11.19
C GLY A 41 14.71 -26.69 -12.38
N THR A 42 15.69 -25.94 -12.87
CA THR A 42 16.56 -26.41 -13.97
C THR A 42 17.67 -27.34 -13.50
N GLY A 43 18.02 -27.29 -12.21
CA GLY A 43 19.09 -28.09 -11.60
C GLY A 43 18.63 -29.02 -10.49
N TRP A 44 17.45 -28.78 -9.93
CA TRP A 44 16.83 -29.62 -8.92
C TRP A 44 15.49 -30.16 -9.44
N GLU A 45 15.55 -31.37 -9.97
CA GLU A 45 14.37 -32.09 -10.47
C GLU A 45 13.90 -33.15 -9.47
N GLY A 46 12.69 -33.67 -9.69
CA GLY A 46 12.13 -34.77 -8.90
C GLY A 46 11.03 -34.34 -7.92
N LEU A 47 10.58 -35.32 -7.12
CA LEU A 47 9.42 -35.18 -6.24
C LEU A 47 9.60 -34.04 -5.23
N ASP A 48 10.79 -33.91 -4.65
CA ASP A 48 11.07 -32.90 -3.62
C ASP A 48 10.90 -31.47 -4.17
N PHE A 49 11.41 -31.21 -5.37
CA PHE A 49 11.23 -29.92 -6.02
C PHE A 49 9.76 -29.66 -6.37
N GLN A 50 9.03 -30.68 -6.82
CA GLN A 50 7.60 -30.54 -7.08
C GLN A 50 6.81 -30.19 -5.81
N THR A 51 7.12 -30.84 -4.69
CA THR A 51 6.52 -30.52 -3.38
C THR A 51 6.87 -29.10 -2.95
N PHE A 52 8.13 -28.69 -3.08
CA PHE A 52 8.54 -27.31 -2.80
C PHE A 52 7.78 -26.30 -3.67
N LYS A 53 7.70 -26.55 -4.98
CA LYS A 53 7.02 -25.68 -5.94
C LYS A 53 5.52 -25.60 -5.68
N GLN A 54 4.90 -26.68 -5.22
CA GLN A 54 3.50 -26.69 -4.78
C GLN A 54 3.30 -25.83 -3.53
N VAL A 55 4.17 -25.94 -2.51
CA VAL A 55 4.10 -25.08 -1.33
C VAL A 55 4.30 -23.61 -1.69
N TYR A 56 5.22 -23.30 -2.61
CA TYR A 56 5.47 -21.94 -3.06
C TYR A 56 4.27 -21.32 -3.81
N ASN A 57 3.66 -22.08 -4.72
CA ASN A 57 2.57 -21.61 -5.60
C ASN A 57 1.16 -21.86 -5.06
N GLY A 58 1.02 -22.62 -3.96
CA GLY A 58 -0.26 -22.98 -3.37
C GLY A 58 -1.09 -21.76 -2.95
N GLU A 59 -2.36 -21.97 -2.65
CA GLU A 59 -3.30 -20.89 -2.31
C GLU A 59 -2.83 -20.04 -1.11
N GLU A 60 -2.27 -20.70 -0.10
CA GLU A 60 -1.59 -20.06 1.04
C GLU A 60 -0.07 -19.93 0.86
N GLY A 61 0.42 -20.26 -0.34
CA GLY A 61 1.83 -20.24 -0.68
C GLY A 61 2.42 -18.83 -0.67
N VAL A 62 3.75 -18.77 -0.54
CA VAL A 62 4.51 -17.51 -0.41
C VAL A 62 4.15 -16.49 -1.48
N LYS A 63 3.95 -16.94 -2.73
CA LYS A 63 3.56 -16.09 -3.84
C LYS A 63 2.22 -15.38 -3.59
N ASN A 64 1.18 -16.14 -3.25
CA ASN A 64 -0.16 -15.61 -3.07
C ASN A 64 -0.28 -14.81 -1.77
N ALA A 65 0.34 -15.28 -0.68
CA ALA A 65 0.40 -14.55 0.58
C ALA A 65 1.07 -13.17 0.40
N GLY A 66 2.19 -13.11 -0.32
CA GLY A 66 2.88 -11.86 -0.61
C GLY A 66 2.08 -10.92 -1.50
N GLN A 67 1.43 -11.43 -2.55
CA GLN A 67 0.55 -10.64 -3.41
C GLN A 67 -0.65 -10.07 -2.63
N ASN A 68 -1.25 -10.87 -1.75
CA ASN A 68 -2.38 -10.44 -0.91
C ASN A 68 -1.94 -9.35 0.08
N LEU A 69 -0.81 -9.54 0.76
CA LEU A 69 -0.26 -8.52 1.66
C LEU A 69 -0.03 -7.19 0.94
N SER A 70 0.62 -7.24 -0.23
CA SER A 70 0.87 -6.08 -1.08
C SER A 70 -0.42 -5.36 -1.46
N LYS A 71 -1.43 -6.12 -1.89
CA LYS A 71 -2.75 -5.59 -2.25
C LYS A 71 -3.43 -4.89 -1.08
N GLU A 72 -3.44 -5.51 0.11
CA GLU A 72 -4.09 -4.93 1.29
C GLU A 72 -3.37 -3.67 1.79
N LEU A 73 -2.04 -3.63 1.75
CA LEU A 73 -1.29 -2.43 2.13
C LEU A 73 -1.49 -1.29 1.11
N LEU A 74 -1.56 -1.59 -0.18
CA LEU A 74 -1.89 -0.57 -1.19
C LEU A 74 -3.31 -0.01 -1.02
N LYS A 75 -4.29 -0.84 -0.62
CA LYS A 75 -5.63 -0.34 -0.26
C LYS A 75 -5.59 0.59 0.94
N GLN A 76 -4.78 0.27 1.95
CA GLN A 76 -4.59 1.16 3.11
C GLN A 76 -3.96 2.50 2.70
N ALA A 77 -2.96 2.48 1.82
CA ALA A 77 -2.37 3.71 1.28
C ALA A 77 -3.41 4.57 0.53
N GLN A 78 -4.27 3.94 -0.29
CA GLN A 78 -5.37 4.63 -0.96
C GLN A 78 -6.37 5.23 0.03
N PHE A 79 -6.70 4.51 1.10
CA PHE A 79 -7.57 5.01 2.16
C PHE A 79 -6.97 6.23 2.88
N LEU A 80 -5.67 6.22 3.18
CA LEU A 80 -4.97 7.36 3.78
C LEU A 80 -5.03 8.60 2.87
N ARG A 81 -4.83 8.44 1.56
CA ARG A 81 -4.97 9.53 0.57
C ARG A 81 -6.40 10.06 0.51
N TYR A 82 -7.38 9.18 0.54
CA TYR A 82 -8.78 9.58 0.58
C TYR A 82 -9.08 10.44 1.82
N CYS A 83 -8.65 10.00 2.99
CA CYS A 83 -8.77 10.79 4.23
C CYS A 83 -8.04 12.13 4.14
N ALA A 84 -6.81 12.17 3.61
CA ALA A 84 -6.05 13.40 3.42
C ALA A 84 -6.82 14.40 2.55
N GLY A 85 -7.41 13.94 1.43
CA GLY A 85 -8.24 14.75 0.56
C GLY A 85 -9.46 15.34 1.26
N LEU A 86 -10.17 14.54 2.06
CA LEU A 86 -11.31 15.02 2.85
C LEU A 86 -10.90 16.13 3.84
N TYR A 87 -9.80 15.95 4.56
CA TYR A 87 -9.33 16.95 5.52
C TYR A 87 -8.86 18.24 4.83
N LYS A 88 -8.16 18.13 3.71
CA LYS A 88 -7.73 19.27 2.91
C LYS A 88 -8.93 20.09 2.42
N GLN A 89 -9.97 19.41 1.92
CA GLN A 89 -11.20 20.08 1.49
C GLN A 89 -11.92 20.76 2.66
N ALA A 90 -12.09 20.06 3.78
CA ALA A 90 -12.75 20.63 4.96
C ALA A 90 -12.03 21.87 5.51
N GLN A 91 -10.69 21.88 5.46
CA GLN A 91 -9.89 23.05 5.85
C GLN A 91 -10.08 24.21 4.87
N ALA A 92 -10.07 23.95 3.56
CA ALA A 92 -10.33 24.98 2.55
C ALA A 92 -11.74 25.59 2.70
N ASP A 93 -12.77 24.76 2.90
CA ASP A 93 -14.15 25.21 3.10
C ASP A 93 -14.30 26.07 4.36
N ALA A 94 -13.61 25.69 5.45
CA ALA A 94 -13.61 26.47 6.69
C ALA A 94 -12.96 27.85 6.51
N VAL A 95 -11.84 27.92 5.79
CA VAL A 95 -11.16 29.19 5.47
C VAL A 95 -12.05 30.07 4.60
N ASN A 96 -12.64 29.52 3.54
CA ASN A 96 -13.54 30.26 2.64
C ASN A 96 -14.77 30.83 3.37
N ARG A 97 -15.37 30.05 4.28
CA ARG A 97 -16.47 30.54 5.13
C ARG A 97 -16.02 31.66 6.05
N ALA A 98 -14.84 31.55 6.66
CA ALA A 98 -14.29 32.60 7.52
C ALA A 98 -14.02 33.90 6.73
N MET A 99 -13.46 33.81 5.53
CA MET A 99 -13.24 34.97 4.66
C MET A 99 -14.56 35.65 4.25
N SER A 100 -15.58 34.85 3.91
CA SER A 100 -16.92 35.37 3.57
C SER A 100 -17.57 36.16 4.72
N LEU A 101 -17.31 35.78 5.97
CA LEU A 101 -17.83 36.47 7.16
C LEU A 101 -17.05 37.74 7.53
N ILE A 102 -15.78 37.87 7.11
CA ILE A 102 -14.93 39.04 7.39
C ILE A 102 -15.08 40.11 6.29
N GLY A 103 -15.50 39.72 5.08
CA GLY A 103 -15.71 40.62 3.95
C GLY A 103 -17.09 41.31 3.89
N GLN A 104 -17.93 41.14 4.91
CA GLN A 104 -19.19 41.88 5.13
C GLN A 104 -18.97 42.96 6.19
#